data_AF-A0AAD8N3I1-F1
#
_entry.id   AF-A0AAD8N3I1-F1
#
_cell.length_a   1.000
_cell.length_b   1.000
_cell.length_c   1.000
_cell.angle_alpha   90.00
_cell.angle_beta   90.00
_cell.angle_gamma   90.00
#
_symmetry.space_group_name_H-M   'P 1'
#
loop_
_entity.id
_entity.type
_entity.pdbx_description
1 polymer ?
#
loop_
_entity_poly.entity_id
_entity_poly.type
_entity_poly.pdbx_seq_one_letter_code
_entity_poly.pdbx_strand_id
1 'polypeptide(L)'
;MEKAFALIEVTEDKKTEYASYFLKNEASYWWETSRAMEPEGLITWVRFTELFLERYFPDYMRDQMELKFLELKQGSMTVPQYETRFTELSRFVPTYVDTEKKKAKRFQQGLRS
;
A
#
# COMPACT_ATOMS: atom_id res chain seq x y z
N MET A 1 8.01 -3.03 -6.70
CA MET A 1 7.72 -3.13 -8.14
C MET A 1 8.01 -1.82 -8.84
N GLU A 2 7.39 -0.70 -8.46
CA GLU A 2 7.61 0.61 -9.12
C GLU A 2 9.08 1.01 -9.29
N LYS A 3 9.90 0.89 -8.24
CA LYS A 3 11.35 1.19 -8.34
C LYS A 3 12.08 0.28 -9.33
N ALA A 4 11.69 -0.99 -9.43
CA ALA A 4 12.28 -1.92 -10.38
C ALA A 4 11.84 -1.61 -11.81
N PHE A 5 10.57 -1.23 -12.01
CA PHE A 5 10.06 -0.78 -13.31
C PHE A 5 10.78 0.47 -13.80
N ALA A 6 11.00 1.45 -12.93
CA ALA A 6 11.76 2.65 -13.26
C ALA A 6 13.24 2.33 -13.59
N LEU A 7 13.85 1.39 -12.86
CA LEU A 7 15.25 1.01 -13.07
C LEU A 7 15.49 0.32 -14.42
N ILE A 8 14.53 -0.49 -14.89
CA ILE A 8 14.66 -1.24 -16.16
C ILE A 8 13.79 -0.69 -17.28
N GLU A 9 13.23 0.52 -17.08
CA GLU A 9 12.44 1.26 -18.07
C GLU A 9 11.25 0.47 -18.66
N VAL A 10 10.48 -0.22 -17.80
CA VAL A 10 9.27 -0.95 -18.23
C VAL A 10 8.19 0.02 -18.69
N THR A 11 7.69 -0.17 -19.90
CA THR A 11 6.57 0.60 -20.46
C THR A 11 5.26 0.27 -19.73
N GLU A 12 4.34 1.25 -19.63
CA GLU A 12 3.08 1.09 -18.87
C GLU A 12 2.24 -0.12 -19.31
N ASP A 13 2.25 -0.42 -20.62
CA ASP A 13 1.53 -1.57 -21.21
C ASP A 13 2.10 -2.92 -20.79
N LYS A 14 3.38 -2.98 -20.39
CA LYS A 14 4.07 -4.22 -19.99
C LYS A 14 4.12 -4.44 -18.50
N LYS A 15 3.90 -3.41 -17.68
CA LYS A 15 4.01 -3.50 -16.21
C LYS A 15 3.18 -4.64 -15.61
N THR A 16 1.93 -4.79 -16.06
CA THR A 16 1.03 -5.86 -15.59
C THR A 16 1.60 -7.25 -15.91
N GLU A 17 2.14 -7.43 -17.13
CA GLU A 17 2.74 -8.70 -17.54
C GLU A 17 3.95 -9.04 -16.66
N TYR A 18 4.89 -8.09 -16.53
CA TYR A 18 6.06 -8.24 -15.66
C TYR A 18 5.66 -8.54 -14.22
N ALA A 19 4.65 -7.87 -13.67
CA ALA A 19 4.20 -8.13 -12.31
C ALA A 19 3.57 -9.49 -12.12
N SER A 20 2.71 -9.89 -13.06
CA SER A 20 2.06 -11.18 -13.02
C SER A 20 3.05 -12.34 -13.06
N TYR A 21 4.18 -12.17 -13.74
CA TYR A 21 5.26 -13.17 -13.79
C TYR A 21 5.88 -13.46 -12.42
N PHE A 22 5.91 -12.48 -11.51
CA PHE A 22 6.45 -12.69 -10.15
C PHE A 22 5.44 -13.29 -9.17
N LEU A 23 4.17 -13.44 -9.56
CA LEU A 23 3.17 -14.10 -8.73
C LEU A 23 3.45 -15.60 -8.66
N LYS A 24 3.27 -16.19 -7.48
CA LYS A 24 3.55 -17.60 -7.23
C LYS A 24 2.40 -18.24 -6.47
N ASN A 25 2.21 -19.54 -6.67
CA ASN A 25 1.27 -20.37 -5.92
C ASN A 25 -0.17 -19.80 -6.02
N GLU A 26 -0.83 -19.59 -4.88
CA GLU A 26 -2.20 -19.07 -4.80
C GLU A 26 -2.36 -17.74 -5.55
N ALA A 27 -1.35 -16.87 -5.56
CA ALA A 27 -1.41 -15.60 -6.24
C ALA A 27 -1.37 -15.70 -7.76
N SER A 28 -0.67 -16.69 -8.33
CA SER A 28 -0.71 -16.90 -9.78
C SER A 28 -2.08 -17.45 -10.21
N TYR A 29 -2.65 -18.40 -9.45
CA TYR A 29 -3.98 -18.93 -9.74
C TYR A 29 -5.08 -17.88 -9.62
N TRP A 30 -5.05 -17.06 -8.56
CA TRP A 30 -5.99 -15.95 -8.40
C TRP A 30 -5.91 -14.94 -9.55
N TRP A 31 -4.70 -14.64 -10.03
CA TRP A 31 -4.54 -13.68 -11.09
C TRP A 31 -5.06 -14.20 -12.44
N GLU A 32 -4.84 -15.48 -12.75
CA GLU A 32 -5.41 -16.12 -13.95
C GLU A 32 -6.94 -16.08 -13.96
N THR A 33 -7.58 -16.38 -12.83
CA THR A 33 -9.05 -16.33 -12.73
C THR A 33 -9.59 -14.92 -12.77
N SER A 34 -8.93 -13.96 -12.09
CA SER A 34 -9.33 -12.55 -12.10
C SER A 34 -9.21 -11.94 -13.48
N ARG A 35 -8.11 -12.23 -14.19
CA ARG A 35 -7.88 -11.78 -15.57
C ARG A 35 -8.96 -12.29 -16.52
N ALA A 36 -9.42 -13.53 -16.36
CA ALA A 36 -10.47 -14.11 -17.19
C ALA A 36 -11.87 -13.49 -16.97
N MET A 37 -12.08 -12.80 -15.85
CA MET A 37 -13.35 -12.11 -15.53
C MET A 37 -13.38 -10.65 -16.00
N GLU A 38 -12.22 -10.07 -16.33
CA GLU A 38 -12.14 -8.70 -16.84
C GLU A 38 -12.58 -8.64 -18.32
N PRO A 39 -13.13 -7.51 -18.80
CA PRO A 39 -13.46 -7.32 -20.20
C PRO A 39 -12.26 -7.59 -21.13
N GLU A 40 -12.52 -8.07 -22.36
CA GLU A 40 -11.48 -8.32 -23.34
C GLU A 40 -10.59 -7.08 -23.56
N GLY A 41 -9.29 -7.23 -23.30
CA GLY A 41 -8.32 -6.15 -23.46
C GLY A 41 -7.10 -6.27 -22.56
N LEU A 42 -6.19 -5.32 -22.70
CA LEU A 42 -5.01 -5.20 -21.84
C LEU A 42 -5.44 -4.70 -20.46
N ILE A 43 -5.21 -5.51 -19.42
CA ILE A 43 -5.38 -5.04 -18.04
C ILE A 43 -4.24 -4.09 -17.71
N THR A 44 -4.58 -2.81 -17.52
CA THR A 44 -3.61 -1.77 -17.17
C THR A 44 -2.97 -2.05 -15.81
N TRP A 45 -1.79 -1.48 -15.59
CA TRP A 45 -1.10 -1.59 -14.30
C TRP A 45 -1.97 -1.10 -13.13
N VAL A 46 -2.68 0.02 -13.35
CA VAL A 46 -3.63 0.57 -12.36
C VAL A 46 -4.69 -0.46 -11.99
N ARG A 47 -5.35 -1.07 -12.99
CA ARG A 47 -6.41 -2.07 -12.73
C ARG A 47 -5.86 -3.33 -12.05
N PHE A 48 -4.68 -3.80 -12.45
CA PHE A 48 -4.00 -4.90 -11.74
C PHE A 48 -3.77 -4.55 -10.27
N THR A 49 -3.26 -3.35 -9.97
CA THR A 49 -2.98 -2.95 -8.58
C THR A 49 -4.24 -2.83 -7.74
N GLU A 50 -5.35 -2.35 -8.31
CA GLU A 50 -6.65 -2.33 -7.63
C GLU A 50 -7.10 -3.73 -7.24
N LEU A 51 -7.17 -4.65 -8.21
CA LEU A 51 -7.57 -6.04 -7.99
C LEU A 51 -6.66 -6.73 -6.96
N PHE A 52 -5.35 -6.51 -7.07
CA PHE A 52 -4.38 -7.07 -6.14
C PHE A 52 -4.59 -6.57 -4.71
N LEU A 53 -4.82 -5.25 -4.55
CA LEU A 53 -5.07 -4.66 -3.24
C LEU A 53 -6.43 -5.06 -2.67
N GLU A 54 -7.47 -5.23 -3.48
CA GLU A 54 -8.75 -5.76 -3.04
C GLU A 54 -8.62 -7.18 -2.49
N ARG A 55 -7.84 -8.04 -3.17
CA ARG A 55 -7.64 -9.44 -2.77
C ARG A 55 -6.77 -9.61 -1.52
N TYR A 56 -5.63 -8.91 -1.49
CA TYR A 56 -4.58 -9.13 -0.49
C TYR A 56 -4.50 -8.05 0.58
N PHE A 57 -5.21 -6.94 0.41
CA PHE A 57 -5.30 -5.87 1.39
C PHE A 57 -6.76 -5.42 1.58
N PRO A 58 -7.63 -6.34 2.05
CA PRO A 58 -9.06 -6.10 2.20
C PRO A 58 -9.34 -4.98 3.20
N ASP A 59 -10.56 -4.42 3.15
CA ASP A 59 -10.94 -3.25 3.97
C ASP A 59 -10.70 -3.46 5.47
N TYR A 60 -10.95 -4.65 6.02
CA TYR A 60 -10.63 -4.95 7.41
C TYR A 60 -9.13 -4.75 7.74
N MET A 61 -8.21 -5.09 6.83
CA MET A 61 -6.79 -4.81 7.04
C MET A 61 -6.49 -3.30 6.98
N ARG A 62 -7.20 -2.55 6.12
CA ARG A 62 -7.09 -1.09 6.05
C ARG A 62 -7.56 -0.45 7.36
N ASP A 63 -8.72 -0.87 7.85
CA ASP A 63 -9.28 -0.45 9.14
C ASP A 63 -8.32 -0.75 10.29
N GLN A 64 -7.68 -1.93 10.28
CA GLN A 64 -6.67 -2.29 11.28
C GLN A 64 -5.43 -1.40 11.21
N MET A 65 -4.95 -1.04 10.00
CA MET A 65 -3.83 -0.11 9.87
C MET A 65 -4.21 1.31 10.30
N GLU A 66 -5.44 1.72 10.02
CA GLU A 66 -5.99 3.00 10.47
C GLU A 66 -6.08 3.07 11.99
N LEU A 67 -6.66 2.06 12.64
CA LEU A 67 -6.69 1.95 14.10
C LEU A 67 -5.27 1.99 14.68
N LYS A 68 -4.34 1.19 14.16
CA LYS A 68 -2.94 1.20 14.60
C LYS A 68 -2.29 2.57 14.44
N PHE A 69 -2.60 3.29 13.36
CA PHE A 69 -2.07 4.63 13.13
C PHE A 69 -2.68 5.67 14.08
N LEU A 70 -3.99 5.60 14.34
CA LEU A 70 -4.71 6.51 15.25
C LEU A 70 -4.35 6.28 16.72
N GLU A 71 -4.08 5.04 17.09
CA GLU A 71 -3.66 4.65 18.44
C GLU A 71 -2.15 4.72 18.63
N LEU A 72 -1.37 5.01 17.57
CA LEU A 72 0.08 5.15 17.68
C LEU A 72 0.43 6.28 18.65
N LYS A 73 1.09 5.88 19.74
CA LYS A 73 1.63 6.75 20.78
C LYS A 73 3.12 6.50 20.90
N GLN A 74 3.87 7.54 21.28
CA GLN A 74 5.30 7.42 21.54
C GLN A 74 5.56 6.43 22.68
N GLY A 75 4.80 6.51 23.79
CA GLY A 75 5.02 5.66 24.96
C GLY A 75 6.48 5.68 25.42
N SER A 76 7.10 4.50 25.49
CA SER A 76 8.50 4.32 25.85
C SER A 76 9.50 4.46 24.69
N MET A 77 9.04 4.66 23.46
CA MET A 77 9.91 4.80 22.29
C MET A 77 10.69 6.12 22.34
N THR A 78 11.91 6.10 21.82
CA THR A 78 12.61 7.34 21.48
C THR A 78 11.87 8.06 20.35
N VAL A 79 12.07 9.37 20.23
CA VAL A 79 11.44 10.16 19.16
C VAL A 79 11.77 9.59 17.76
N PRO A 80 13.02 9.19 17.44
CA PRO A 80 13.31 8.56 16.14
C PRO A 80 12.59 7.21 15.91
N GLN A 81 12.44 6.39 16.96
CA GLN A 81 11.70 5.13 16.85
C GLN A 81 10.22 5.36 16.58
N TYR A 82 9.62 6.33 17.29
CA TYR A 82 8.24 6.75 17.05
C TYR A 82 8.06 7.32 15.64
N GLU A 83 8.98 8.16 15.18
CA GLU A 83 8.95 8.74 13.83
C GLU A 83 9.01 7.67 12.73
N THR A 84 9.85 6.65 12.93
CA THR A 84 9.94 5.51 12.01
C THR A 84 8.60 4.80 11.92
N ARG A 85 8.00 4.46 13.08
CA ARG A 85 6.68 3.81 13.14
C ARG A 85 5.57 4.66 12.54
N PHE A 86 5.58 5.97 12.81
CA PHE A 86 4.64 6.92 12.25
C PHE A 86 4.72 6.95 10.73
N THR A 87 5.95 7.02 10.19
CA THR A 87 6.21 7.07 8.75
C THR A 87 5.78 5.76 8.08
N GLU A 88 6.04 4.61 8.69
CA GLU A 88 5.60 3.30 8.19
C GLU A 88 4.07 3.21 8.09
N LEU A 89 3.37 3.52 9.18
CA LEU A 89 1.91 3.40 9.25
C LEU A 89 1.19 4.44 8.38
N SER A 90 1.73 5.66 8.27
CA SER A 90 1.12 6.73 7.46
C SER A 90 0.95 6.37 5.97
N ARG A 91 1.75 5.43 5.45
CA ARG A 91 1.65 4.95 4.06
C ARG A 91 0.33 4.24 3.76
N PHE A 92 -0.31 3.68 4.79
CA PHE A 92 -1.58 2.95 4.67
C PHE A 92 -2.80 3.86 4.86
N VAL A 93 -2.60 5.10 5.33
CA VAL A 93 -3.67 6.04 5.67
C VAL A 93 -3.38 7.45 5.15
N PRO A 94 -3.19 7.60 3.82
CA PRO A 94 -2.75 8.85 3.21
C PRO A 94 -3.69 10.03 3.51
N THR A 95 -4.98 9.79 3.71
CA THR A 95 -6.01 10.79 4.05
C THR A 95 -5.74 11.53 5.38
N TYR A 96 -4.98 10.92 6.30
CA TYR A 96 -4.63 11.51 7.60
C TYR A 96 -3.35 12.35 7.55
N VAL A 97 -2.56 12.24 6.49
CA VAL A 97 -1.25 12.92 6.34
C VAL A 97 -1.12 13.66 5.01
N ASP A 98 -2.23 13.85 4.30
CA ASP A 98 -2.30 14.51 2.98
C ASP A 98 -1.84 15.97 2.97
N THR A 99 -1.70 16.58 4.15
CA THR A 99 -1.16 17.91 4.34
C THR A 99 -0.15 17.90 5.49
N GLU A 100 0.90 18.72 5.38
CA GLU A 100 1.88 18.88 6.46
C GLU A 100 1.21 19.31 7.77
N LYS A 101 0.13 20.10 7.70
CA LYS A 101 -0.67 20.47 8.88
C LYS A 101 -1.32 19.25 9.56
N LYS A 102 -2.01 18.38 8.80
CA LYS A 102 -2.62 17.16 9.39
C LYS A 102 -1.55 16.20 9.91
N LYS A 103 -0.47 16.01 9.13
CA LYS A 103 0.67 15.17 9.50
C LYS A 103 1.33 15.64 10.80
N ALA A 104 1.69 16.92 10.90
CA ALA A 104 2.30 17.49 12.10
C ALA A 104 1.35 17.41 13.31
N LYS A 105 0.05 17.73 13.11
CA LYS A 105 -0.96 17.61 14.17
C LYS A 105 -1.06 16.18 14.69
N ARG A 106 -1.16 15.18 13.81
CA ARG A 106 -1.29 13.78 14.19
C ARG A 106 0.00 13.27 14.87
N PHE A 107 1.17 13.67 14.38
CA PHE A 107 2.46 13.35 15.01
C PHE A 107 2.56 13.90 16.42
N GLN A 108 2.19 15.18 16.61
CA GLN A 108 2.18 15.83 17.93
C GLN A 108 1.19 15.16 18.89
N GLN A 109 0.02 14.73 18.42
CA GLN A 109 -0.99 14.06 19.25
C GLN A 109 -0.52 12.74 19.84
N GLY A 110 0.38 12.02 19.18
CA GLY A 110 0.97 10.79 19.71
C GLY A 110 2.28 11.01 20.47
N LEU A 111 2.83 12.22 20.49
CA LEU A 111 4.11 12.51 21.13
C LEU A 111 3.93 12.59 22.66
N ARG A 112 4.65 11.74 23.40
CA ARG A 112 4.60 11.59 24.88
C ARG A 112 3.19 11.43 25.49
N SER A 113 2.31 10.70 24.80
CA SER A 113 0.96 10.28 25.24
C SER A 113 0.85 8.78 25.54
#